data_AF-A0A7V2G693-F1
#
_entry.id   AF-A0A7V2G693-F1
#
_cell.length_a   1.000
_cell.length_b   1.000
_cell.length_c   1.000
_cell.angle_alpha   90.00
_cell.angle_beta   90.00
_cell.angle_gamma   90.00
#
_symmetry.space_group_name_H-M   'P 1'
#
loop_
_entity.id
_entity.type
_entity.pdbx_description
1 polymer ?
#
loop_
_entity_poly.entity_id
_entity_poly.type
_entity_poly.pdbx_seq_one_letter_code
_entity_poly.pdbx_strand_id
1 'polypeptide(L)'
;MSNLNVFGSGGDDPRLEELRVERTGIVVGALRRQRPEPEMPTNLDWLAVEVAPVLPGYAVPCVNVYRRWSNAYGHYFYIYEGVPPGHRTRFIREFAGEMGESPIKAHPDFASLRKKYGWSEASQDFPEFMPGNGGGGGLKSGPKEGPKPSPMAGVRAWLTPRGSYSVTFAQSSANRVPSWVFAKVGEVVKPPGIERVVSSASLKERNWLKLMPVIRERGNAFEITMPFLMSGLNKWNPDVYKAVTGAGSPEPSASDKIEAAWGWPT
;
A
#
# COMPACT_ATOMS: atom_id res chain seq x y z
N MET A 1 6.85 -6.26 25.90
CA MET A 1 7.67 -5.04 25.83
C MET A 1 8.45 -4.97 27.13
N SER A 2 9.73 -5.33 27.09
CA SER A 2 10.61 -5.32 28.26
C SER A 2 11.32 -3.98 28.29
N ASN A 3 11.02 -3.15 29.29
CA ASN A 3 11.76 -1.91 29.53
C ASN A 3 13.13 -2.26 30.08
N LEU A 4 14.15 -2.21 29.23
CA LEU A 4 15.56 -2.29 29.62
C LEU A 4 15.92 -1.00 30.36
N ASN A 5 15.69 -0.97 31.68
CA ASN A 5 16.25 0.04 32.58
C ASN A 5 17.68 -0.37 32.93
N VAL A 6 18.61 -0.07 32.04
CA VAL A 6 20.03 0.04 32.36
C VAL A 6 20.32 1.53 32.19
N PHE A 7 20.88 2.23 33.19
CA PHE A 7 21.79 3.40 33.09
C PHE A 7 21.78 4.23 34.40
N GLY A 8 22.97 4.73 34.76
CA GLY A 8 23.36 5.26 36.07
C GLY A 8 22.73 6.60 36.47
N SER A 9 22.92 6.94 37.75
CA SER A 9 22.33 8.11 38.43
C SER A 9 22.99 9.46 38.12
N GLY A 10 23.90 9.52 37.14
CA GLY A 10 24.52 10.77 36.68
C GLY A 10 23.57 11.60 35.82
N GLY A 11 23.50 12.92 36.06
CA GLY A 11 22.58 13.82 35.36
C GLY A 11 22.89 14.01 33.87
N ASP A 12 24.12 13.70 33.42
CA ASP A 12 24.59 14.01 32.06
C ASP A 12 24.62 12.79 31.11
N ASP A 13 24.30 11.59 31.61
CA ASP A 13 24.26 10.39 30.79
C ASP A 13 22.97 10.35 29.96
N PRO A 14 23.05 10.07 28.63
CA PRO A 14 21.86 9.92 27.81
C PRO A 14 21.05 8.70 28.28
N ARG A 15 19.74 8.90 28.43
CA ARG A 15 18.78 7.86 28.82
C ARG A 15 17.91 7.48 27.63
N LEU A 16 17.68 6.18 27.46
CA LEU A 16 16.77 5.67 26.44
C LEU A 16 15.33 5.96 26.85
N GLU A 17 14.61 6.75 26.05
CA GLU A 17 13.20 7.06 26.28
C GLU A 17 12.30 6.13 25.46
N GLU A 18 12.65 5.92 24.20
CA GLU A 18 11.87 5.08 23.28
C GLU A 18 12.80 4.27 22.38
N LEU A 19 12.42 3.03 22.13
CA LEU A 19 13.05 2.19 21.12
C LEU A 19 12.01 1.25 20.50
N ARG A 20 11.85 1.34 19.19
CA ARG A 20 10.95 0.49 18.41
C ARG A 20 11.67 0.01 17.16
N VAL A 21 11.46 -1.25 16.82
CA VAL A 21 11.83 -1.81 15.52
C VAL A 21 10.56 -2.10 14.75
N GLU A 22 10.36 -1.40 13.63
CA GLU A 22 9.21 -1.58 12.75
C GLU A 22 9.29 -2.91 12.01
N ARG A 23 8.17 -3.36 11.41
CA ARG A 23 8.12 -4.65 10.69
C ARG A 23 9.04 -4.65 9.44
N THR A 24 9.29 -3.49 8.85
CA THR A 24 10.27 -3.25 7.79
C THR A 24 11.71 -3.39 8.30
N GLY A 25 11.90 -3.28 9.62
CA GLY A 25 13.16 -3.28 10.33
C GLY A 25 13.82 -1.91 10.48
N ILE A 26 13.08 -0.84 10.17
CA ILE A 26 13.46 0.51 10.56
C ILE A 26 13.43 0.59 12.08
N VAL A 27 14.54 1.02 12.66
CA VAL A 27 14.68 1.36 14.07
C VAL A 27 14.28 2.83 14.22
N VAL A 28 13.34 3.09 15.11
CA VAL A 28 12.97 4.43 15.56
C VAL A 28 13.24 4.48 17.06
N GLY A 29 13.94 5.51 17.52
CA GLY A 29 14.26 5.64 18.93
C GLY A 29 14.49 7.08 19.36
N ALA A 30 14.51 7.28 20.67
CA ALA A 30 14.80 8.57 21.28
C ALA A 30 15.71 8.41 22.49
N LEU A 31 16.78 9.20 22.54
CA LEU A 31 17.59 9.39 23.74
C LEU A 31 17.29 10.76 24.33
N ARG A 32 17.15 10.83 25.66
CA ARG A 32 17.07 12.10 26.39
C ARG A 32 18.35 12.33 27.17
N ARG A 33 18.90 13.54 27.06
CA ARG A 33 19.98 14.02 27.91
C ARG A 33 19.48 15.24 28.68
N GLN A 34 19.76 15.28 29.98
CA GLN A 34 19.42 16.42 30.83
C GLN A 34 20.69 17.21 31.11
N ARG A 35 20.63 18.54 31.01
CA ARG A 35 21.76 19.39 31.38
C ARG A 35 21.31 20.62 32.16
N PRO A 36 22.01 20.99 33.24
CA PRO A 36 21.81 22.28 33.88
C PRO A 36 22.26 23.35 32.89
N GLU A 37 21.43 24.37 32.69
CA GLU A 37 21.69 25.41 31.70
C GLU A 37 21.17 26.77 32.22
N PRO A 38 21.86 27.89 31.96
CA PRO A 38 21.30 29.22 32.20
C PRO A 38 20.17 29.52 31.20
N GLU A 39 19.21 30.39 31.55
CA GLU A 39 18.00 30.67 30.75
C GLU A 39 18.23 30.98 29.26
N MET A 40 19.42 31.46 28.88
CA MET A 40 19.86 31.57 27.50
C MET A 40 21.13 30.73 27.24
N PRO A 41 21.03 29.66 26.44
CA PRO A 41 22.19 28.94 25.92
C PRO A 41 23.08 29.88 25.12
N THR A 42 24.39 29.83 25.37
CA THR A 42 25.38 30.40 24.46
C THR A 42 25.91 29.36 23.48
N ASN A 43 25.71 28.07 23.74
CA ASN A 43 26.16 26.96 22.90
C ASN A 43 24.95 26.17 22.38
N LEU A 44 24.69 26.26 21.07
CA LEU A 44 23.63 25.52 20.38
C LEU A 44 24.14 24.22 19.75
N ASP A 45 25.43 23.89 19.91
CA ASP A 45 26.04 22.69 19.32
C ASP A 45 25.35 21.42 19.82
N TRP A 46 24.78 21.43 21.03
CA TRP A 46 24.01 20.31 21.58
C TRP A 46 22.72 19.97 20.81
N LEU A 47 22.26 20.88 19.96
CA LEU A 47 21.15 20.67 19.02
C LEU A 47 21.63 20.14 17.66
N ALA A 48 22.93 20.02 17.45
CA ALA A 48 23.49 19.44 16.24
C ALA A 48 23.32 17.91 16.28
N VAL A 49 22.89 17.33 15.16
CA VAL A 49 22.74 15.87 15.02
C VAL A 49 24.09 15.15 15.05
N GLU A 50 25.16 15.87 14.69
CA GLU A 50 26.54 15.39 14.60
C GLU A 50 27.15 15.11 15.97
N VAL A 51 26.67 15.79 17.02
CA VAL A 51 27.12 15.56 18.41
C VAL A 51 26.19 14.61 19.18
N ALA A 52 25.17 14.06 18.51
CA ALA A 52 24.23 13.17 19.14
C ALA A 52 24.96 11.91 19.68
N PRO A 53 24.56 11.40 20.86
CA PRO A 53 25.10 10.15 21.37
C PRO A 53 24.81 8.99 20.41
N VAL A 54 25.59 7.92 20.46
CA VAL A 54 25.30 6.72 19.66
C VAL A 54 24.16 5.96 20.33
N LEU A 55 23.15 5.53 19.56
CA LEU A 55 22.10 4.66 20.07
C LEU A 55 22.69 3.28 20.40
N PRO A 56 22.69 2.82 21.67
CA PRO A 56 23.38 1.59 22.05
C PRO A 56 22.84 0.37 21.30
N GLY A 57 23.74 -0.38 20.64
CA GLY A 57 23.40 -1.60 19.91
C GLY A 57 22.79 -1.37 18.52
N TYR A 58 22.57 -0.11 18.11
CA TYR A 58 22.00 0.22 16.81
C TYR A 58 22.83 1.33 16.14
N ALA A 59 23.55 0.99 15.07
CA ALA A 59 24.27 1.99 14.27
C ALA A 59 23.29 2.70 13.30
N VAL A 60 22.35 3.46 13.86
CA VAL A 60 21.38 4.31 13.15
C VAL A 60 21.66 5.78 13.44
N PRO A 61 21.52 6.69 12.45
CA PRO A 61 21.84 8.10 12.63
C PRO A 61 20.80 8.80 13.51
N CYS A 62 21.23 9.85 14.18
CA CYS A 62 20.32 10.85 14.71
C CYS A 62 19.80 11.71 13.55
N VAL A 63 18.49 11.85 13.43
CA VAL A 63 17.83 12.60 12.34
C VAL A 63 17.29 13.95 12.80
N ASN A 64 17.12 14.13 14.10
CA ASN A 64 16.62 15.37 14.66
C ASN A 64 17.02 15.49 16.13
N VAL A 65 17.26 16.71 16.57
CA VAL A 65 17.45 17.04 17.99
C VAL A 65 16.53 18.20 18.33
N TYR A 66 15.80 18.08 19.43
CA TYR A 66 15.04 19.20 19.96
C TYR A 66 15.22 19.35 21.47
N ARG A 67 15.02 20.57 21.96
CA ARG A 67 15.11 20.89 23.38
C ARG A 67 13.74 21.19 23.96
N ARG A 68 13.51 20.76 25.20
CA ARG A 68 12.47 21.28 26.08
C ARG A 68 13.09 21.83 27.35
N TRP A 69 12.60 22.98 27.80
CA TRP A 69 13.06 23.61 29.03
C TRP A 69 12.20 23.19 30.22
N SER A 70 12.82 22.87 31.36
CA SER A 70 12.11 22.60 32.62
C SER A 70 13.02 22.86 33.82
N ASN A 71 12.55 23.67 34.78
CA ASN A 71 13.16 23.84 36.12
C ASN A 71 14.69 24.04 36.12
N ALA A 72 15.21 24.95 35.29
CA ALA A 72 16.65 25.24 35.10
C ALA A 72 17.48 24.16 34.37
N TYR A 73 16.80 23.23 33.69
CA TYR A 73 17.43 22.22 32.84
C TYR A 73 16.95 22.31 31.40
N GLY A 74 17.90 22.16 30.48
CA GLY A 74 17.63 21.78 29.10
C GLY A 74 17.47 20.25 29.01
N HIS A 75 16.33 19.78 28.55
CA HIS A 75 16.11 18.39 28.16
C HIS A 75 16.27 18.27 26.65
N TYR A 76 17.34 17.61 26.22
CA TYR A 76 17.69 17.40 24.83
C TYR A 76 17.20 16.02 24.40
N PHE A 77 16.40 15.96 23.34
CA PHE A 77 15.83 14.74 22.79
C PHE A 77 16.46 14.49 21.43
N TYR A 78 17.27 13.43 21.33
CA TYR A 78 17.91 12.97 20.11
C TYR A 78 17.03 11.90 19.50
N ILE A 79 16.52 12.15 18.30
CA ILE A 79 15.65 11.23 17.57
C ILE A 79 16.49 10.44 16.57
N TYR A 80 16.36 9.12 16.61
CA TYR A 80 17.08 8.20 15.75
C TYR A 80 16.11 7.50 14.83
N GLU A 81 16.51 7.37 13.57
CA GLU A 81 15.71 6.70 12.57
C GLU A 81 16.62 6.08 11.50
N GLY A 82 16.33 4.83 11.12
CA GLY A 82 17.06 4.19 10.04
C GLY A 82 17.11 2.67 10.11
N VAL A 83 17.98 2.06 9.33
CA VAL A 83 18.21 0.61 9.31
C VAL A 83 19.65 0.32 9.75
N PRO A 84 19.88 -0.58 10.72
CA PRO A 84 21.22 -0.92 11.18
C PRO A 84 22.00 -1.72 10.12
N PRO A 85 23.35 -1.65 10.13
CA PRO A 85 24.19 -2.46 9.24
C PRO A 85 23.89 -3.95 9.37
N GLY A 86 23.92 -4.68 8.25
CA GLY A 86 23.66 -6.12 8.22
C GLY A 86 22.20 -6.52 8.43
N HIS A 87 21.27 -5.57 8.55
CA HIS A 87 19.85 -5.86 8.63
C HIS A 87 19.35 -6.58 7.37
N ARG A 88 18.60 -7.66 7.55
CA ARG A 88 17.96 -8.38 6.45
C ARG A 88 16.66 -7.69 6.08
N THR A 89 16.54 -7.27 4.82
CA THR A 89 15.31 -6.67 4.28
C THR A 89 14.11 -7.57 4.55
N ARG A 90 13.08 -6.99 5.18
CA ARG A 90 11.80 -7.65 5.43
C ARG A 90 10.74 -7.04 4.53
N PHE A 91 9.97 -7.89 3.87
CA PHE A 91 8.86 -7.49 3.01
C PHE A 91 7.55 -7.65 3.77
N ILE A 92 6.89 -6.51 4.02
CA ILE A 92 5.50 -6.47 4.46
C ILE A 92 4.64 -6.57 3.21
N ARG A 93 3.62 -7.44 3.26
CA ARG A 93 2.67 -7.64 2.18
C ARG A 93 1.28 -7.43 2.73
N GLU A 94 0.52 -6.59 2.07
CA GLU A 94 -0.82 -6.22 2.50
C GLU A 94 -1.75 -6.30 1.31
N PHE A 95 -2.90 -6.93 1.51
CA PHE A 95 -4.00 -6.90 0.56
C PHE A 95 -5.17 -6.20 1.24
N ALA A 96 -5.64 -5.12 0.63
CA ALA A 96 -6.83 -4.41 1.05
C ALA A 96 -7.93 -4.73 0.04
N GLY A 97 -8.90 -5.55 0.45
CA GLY A 97 -10.10 -5.83 -0.32
C GLY A 97 -11.08 -4.66 -0.22
N GLU A 98 -11.62 -4.25 -1.35
CA GLU A 98 -12.59 -3.15 -1.43
C GLU A 98 -13.79 -3.60 -2.26
N MET A 99 -14.98 -3.07 -1.96
CA MET A 99 -16.15 -3.25 -2.79
C MET A 99 -16.41 -1.97 -3.55
N GLY A 100 -16.40 -2.04 -4.88
CA GLY A 100 -16.67 -0.89 -5.73
C GLY A 100 -17.88 -1.13 -6.60
N GLU A 101 -18.62 -0.08 -6.91
CA GLU A 101 -19.69 -0.16 -7.90
C GLU A 101 -19.09 -0.12 -9.32
N SER A 102 -19.62 -0.98 -10.19
CA SER A 102 -19.38 -0.92 -11.62
C SER A 102 -20.71 -0.81 -12.36
N PRO A 103 -20.78 -0.11 -13.50
CA PRO A 103 -22.00 -0.01 -14.28
C PRO A 103 -22.55 -1.40 -14.61
N ILE A 104 -23.88 -1.56 -14.59
CA ILE A 104 -24.52 -2.86 -14.86
C ILE A 104 -24.16 -3.39 -16.25
N LYS A 105 -23.92 -2.51 -17.23
CA LYS A 105 -23.42 -2.86 -18.57
C LYS A 105 -22.08 -3.60 -18.57
N ALA A 106 -21.25 -3.36 -17.56
CA ALA A 106 -19.95 -3.99 -17.41
C ALA A 106 -20.04 -5.35 -16.70
N HIS A 107 -21.24 -5.80 -16.32
CA HIS A 107 -21.46 -7.12 -15.75
C HIS A 107 -21.10 -8.21 -16.77
N PRO A 108 -20.36 -9.29 -16.40
CA PRO A 108 -19.97 -10.34 -17.35
C PRO A 108 -21.15 -10.99 -18.06
N ASP A 109 -22.25 -11.16 -17.33
CA ASP A 109 -23.48 -11.76 -17.84
C ASP A 109 -24.51 -10.71 -18.32
N PHE A 110 -24.06 -9.49 -18.64
CA PHE A 110 -24.98 -8.41 -19.02
C PHE A 110 -25.84 -8.77 -20.23
N ALA A 111 -25.30 -9.54 -21.19
CA ALA A 111 -26.08 -10.00 -22.36
C ALA A 111 -27.29 -10.86 -21.95
N SER A 112 -27.10 -11.81 -21.01
CA SER A 112 -28.20 -12.64 -20.50
C SER A 112 -29.18 -11.83 -19.66
N LEU A 113 -28.69 -10.92 -18.81
CA LEU A 113 -29.52 -10.01 -18.03
C LEU A 113 -30.38 -9.12 -18.95
N ARG A 114 -29.78 -8.54 -19.99
CA ARG A 114 -30.46 -7.76 -21.03
C ARG A 114 -31.57 -8.55 -21.69
N LYS A 115 -31.29 -9.78 -22.11
CA LYS A 115 -32.27 -10.66 -22.76
C LYS A 115 -33.42 -11.05 -21.82
N LYS A 116 -33.10 -11.37 -20.57
CA LYS A 116 -34.05 -11.88 -19.57
C LYS A 116 -34.97 -10.79 -19.01
N TYR A 117 -34.44 -9.60 -18.77
CA TYR A 117 -35.14 -8.50 -18.09
C TYR A 117 -35.53 -7.34 -19.02
N GLY A 118 -35.21 -7.42 -20.31
CA GLY A 118 -35.69 -6.48 -21.32
C GLY A 118 -35.00 -5.11 -21.29
N TRP A 119 -33.67 -5.06 -21.24
CA TRP A 119 -32.92 -3.80 -21.25
C TRP A 119 -33.31 -2.89 -22.42
N SER A 120 -33.64 -1.62 -22.12
CA SER A 120 -33.99 -0.61 -23.11
C SER A 120 -32.76 0.21 -23.51
N GLU A 121 -32.41 0.18 -24.80
CA GLU A 121 -31.30 0.99 -25.32
C GLU A 121 -31.63 2.49 -25.37
N ALA A 122 -32.90 2.85 -25.47
CA ALA A 122 -33.32 4.25 -25.50
C ALA A 122 -33.17 4.91 -24.12
N SER A 123 -33.58 4.22 -23.06
CA SER A 123 -33.49 4.74 -21.69
C SER A 123 -32.22 4.34 -20.96
N GLN A 124 -31.45 3.39 -21.51
CA GLN A 124 -30.26 2.83 -20.86
C GLN A 124 -30.56 2.35 -19.43
N ASP A 125 -31.71 1.72 -19.24
CA ASP A 125 -32.21 1.20 -17.96
C ASP A 125 -33.08 -0.06 -18.21
N PHE A 126 -33.29 -0.88 -17.17
CA PHE A 126 -34.28 -1.96 -17.20
C PHE A 126 -35.69 -1.41 -16.94
N PRO A 127 -36.73 -1.91 -17.64
CA PRO A 127 -38.11 -1.46 -17.46
C PRO A 127 -38.64 -1.83 -16.07
N GLU A 128 -39.62 -1.05 -15.58
CA GLU A 128 -40.28 -1.28 -14.29
C GLU A 128 -40.99 -2.63 -14.23
N PHE A 129 -41.54 -3.08 -15.37
CA PHE A 129 -42.25 -4.33 -15.50
C PHE A 129 -41.54 -5.27 -16.47
N MET A 130 -41.60 -6.57 -16.19
CA MET A 130 -41.07 -7.60 -17.08
C MET A 130 -41.74 -7.49 -18.46
N PRO A 131 -41.01 -7.71 -19.57
CA PRO A 131 -41.64 -7.85 -20.87
C PRO A 131 -42.66 -9.00 -20.79
N GLY A 132 -43.93 -8.68 -20.99
CA GLY A 132 -44.97 -9.70 -21.03
C GLY A 132 -44.61 -10.70 -22.12
N ASN A 133 -44.52 -11.99 -21.78
CA ASN A 133 -44.34 -13.04 -22.77
C ASN A 133 -45.63 -13.09 -23.59
N GLY A 134 -45.71 -12.28 -24.65
CA GLY A 134 -46.86 -12.13 -25.53
C GLY A 134 -47.06 -13.40 -26.34
N GLY A 135 -47.58 -14.45 -25.68
CA GLY A 135 -47.85 -15.75 -26.26
C GLY A 135 -49.32 -16.11 -26.06
N GLY A 136 -50.11 -15.88 -27.12
CA GLY A 136 -51.20 -16.77 -27.52
C GLY A 136 -52.52 -16.65 -26.75
N GLY A 137 -53.52 -16.09 -27.42
CA GLY A 137 -54.90 -16.03 -26.97
C GLY A 137 -55.49 -17.41 -26.63
N GLY A 138 -55.92 -17.56 -25.39
CA GLY A 138 -56.83 -18.60 -24.95
C GLY A 138 -57.95 -17.94 -24.16
N LEU A 139 -59.20 -18.13 -24.60
CA LEU A 139 -60.45 -17.57 -24.05
C LEU A 139 -60.80 -18.02 -22.61
N LYS A 140 -59.80 -18.29 -21.75
CA LYS A 140 -60.02 -18.58 -20.34
C LYS A 140 -59.94 -17.29 -19.55
N SER A 141 -61.11 -16.75 -19.23
CA SER A 141 -61.38 -15.57 -18.40
C SER A 141 -60.99 -15.79 -16.94
N GLY A 142 -59.69 -15.99 -16.68
CA GLY A 142 -59.11 -15.82 -15.34
C GLY A 142 -58.79 -14.34 -15.08
N PRO A 143 -58.68 -13.92 -13.81
CA PRO A 143 -58.20 -12.59 -13.47
C PRO A 143 -56.85 -12.37 -14.16
N LYS A 144 -56.73 -11.31 -14.96
CA LYS A 144 -55.43 -10.92 -15.54
C LYS A 144 -54.50 -10.60 -14.39
N GLU A 145 -53.53 -11.47 -14.12
CA GLU A 145 -52.41 -11.10 -13.26
C GLU A 145 -51.79 -9.82 -13.83
N GLY A 146 -51.65 -8.81 -12.98
CA GLY A 146 -51.02 -7.56 -13.35
C GLY A 146 -49.59 -7.80 -13.86
N PRO A 147 -49.02 -6.85 -14.62
CA PRO A 147 -47.64 -6.96 -15.08
C PRO A 147 -46.70 -7.19 -13.90
N LYS A 148 -45.86 -8.22 -13.99
CA LYS A 148 -44.93 -8.58 -12.91
C LYS A 148 -43.81 -7.55 -12.84
N PRO A 149 -43.52 -6.96 -11.66
CA PRO A 149 -42.38 -6.04 -11.50
C PRO A 149 -41.06 -6.71 -11.88
N SER A 150 -40.18 -5.96 -12.52
CA SER A 150 -38.83 -6.40 -12.86
C SER A 150 -37.92 -6.28 -11.64
N PRO A 151 -37.18 -7.32 -11.24
CA PRO A 151 -36.22 -7.22 -10.14
C PRO A 151 -34.99 -6.36 -10.51
N MET A 152 -34.84 -6.01 -11.79
CA MET A 152 -33.75 -5.17 -12.28
C MET A 152 -34.18 -3.70 -12.45
N ALA A 153 -35.44 -3.37 -12.20
CA ALA A 153 -35.93 -1.99 -12.30
C ALA A 153 -35.10 -1.05 -11.42
N GLY A 154 -34.52 -0.01 -12.02
CA GLY A 154 -33.66 0.96 -11.34
C GLY A 154 -32.23 0.48 -11.02
N VAL A 155 -31.85 -0.76 -11.36
CA VAL A 155 -30.50 -1.27 -11.14
C VAL A 155 -29.54 -0.68 -12.18
N ARG A 156 -28.69 0.26 -11.73
CA ARG A 156 -27.71 0.96 -12.59
C ARG A 156 -26.28 0.44 -12.44
N ALA A 157 -25.98 -0.15 -11.30
CA ALA A 157 -24.65 -0.64 -10.96
C ALA A 157 -24.74 -1.98 -10.22
N TRP A 158 -23.61 -2.65 -10.14
CA TRP A 158 -23.45 -3.88 -9.35
C TRP A 158 -22.16 -3.80 -8.54
N LEU A 159 -22.16 -4.47 -7.39
CA LEU A 159 -21.00 -4.54 -6.52
C LEU A 159 -19.94 -5.45 -7.12
N THR A 160 -18.74 -4.91 -7.28
CA THR A 160 -17.58 -5.60 -7.82
C THR A 160 -16.49 -5.66 -6.77
N PRO A 161 -15.95 -6.84 -6.44
CA PRO A 161 -14.80 -6.91 -5.58
C PRO A 161 -13.63 -6.29 -6.33
N ARG A 162 -12.95 -5.38 -5.64
CA ARG A 162 -11.72 -4.70 -6.03
C ARG A 162 -10.70 -4.95 -4.92
N GLY A 163 -9.47 -4.55 -5.17
CA GLY A 163 -8.47 -4.62 -4.13
C GLY A 163 -7.17 -4.00 -4.55
N SER A 164 -6.44 -3.56 -3.56
CA SER A 164 -5.07 -3.12 -3.71
C SER A 164 -4.16 -4.11 -2.98
N TYR A 165 -2.99 -4.34 -3.56
CA TYR A 165 -1.93 -5.12 -2.95
C TYR A 165 -0.70 -4.22 -2.84
N SER A 166 -0.04 -4.23 -1.70
CA SER A 166 1.17 -3.46 -1.51
C SER A 166 2.29 -4.32 -0.94
N VAL A 167 3.51 -3.99 -1.37
CA VAL A 167 4.74 -4.56 -0.82
C VAL A 167 5.59 -3.43 -0.27
N THR A 168 5.79 -3.43 1.04
CA THR A 168 6.58 -2.42 1.74
C THR A 168 7.85 -3.04 2.31
N PHE A 169 9.00 -2.39 2.09
CA PHE A 169 10.29 -2.81 2.62
C PHE A 169 11.19 -1.60 2.88
N ALA A 170 12.20 -1.79 3.72
CA ALA A 170 13.22 -0.79 3.96
C ALA A 170 14.56 -1.20 3.34
N GLN A 171 15.29 -0.23 2.80
CA GLN A 171 16.62 -0.42 2.21
C GLN A 171 17.54 0.71 2.67
N SER A 172 18.79 0.40 3.00
CA SER A 172 19.76 1.44 3.38
C SER A 172 19.98 2.46 2.26
N SER A 173 20.03 3.75 2.59
CA SER A 173 20.24 4.88 1.67
C SER A 173 21.64 4.94 1.07
N ALA A 174 22.61 4.24 1.68
CA ALA A 174 23.91 3.96 1.04
C ALA A 174 23.73 3.27 -0.33
N ASN A 175 22.61 2.56 -0.50
CA ASN A 175 22.16 2.10 -1.80
C ASN A 175 21.14 3.09 -2.36
N ARG A 176 21.34 3.52 -3.60
CA ARG A 176 20.31 4.24 -4.35
C ARG A 176 19.03 3.41 -4.41
N VAL A 177 17.87 4.06 -4.48
CA VAL A 177 16.60 3.38 -4.77
C VAL A 177 16.79 2.54 -6.03
N PRO A 178 16.58 1.22 -5.98
CA PRO A 178 16.84 0.38 -7.13
C PRO A 178 15.94 0.74 -8.31
N SER A 179 16.49 0.81 -9.52
CA SER A 179 15.72 1.15 -10.73
C SER A 179 14.54 0.20 -10.99
N TRP A 180 14.64 -1.06 -10.56
CA TRP A 180 13.56 -2.04 -10.68
C TRP A 180 12.30 -1.66 -9.89
N VAL A 181 12.42 -0.81 -8.86
CA VAL A 181 11.26 -0.27 -8.11
C VAL A 181 10.33 0.47 -9.06
N PHE A 182 10.87 1.17 -10.07
CA PHE A 182 10.13 1.90 -11.09
C PHE A 182 9.84 1.10 -12.37
N ALA A 183 10.52 -0.04 -12.56
CA ALA A 183 10.29 -0.87 -13.74
C ALA A 183 8.82 -1.32 -13.80
N LYS A 184 8.20 -1.26 -14.98
CA LYS A 184 6.83 -1.69 -15.24
C LYS A 184 5.74 -0.90 -14.50
N VAL A 185 6.02 0.31 -14.01
CA VAL A 185 4.96 1.20 -13.50
C VAL A 185 4.02 1.55 -14.67
N GLY A 186 2.71 1.41 -14.44
CA GLY A 186 1.69 1.58 -15.47
C GLY A 186 1.44 0.33 -16.33
N GLU A 187 2.11 -0.79 -16.05
CA GLU A 187 1.93 -2.04 -16.79
C GLU A 187 1.15 -3.09 -16.00
N VAL A 188 0.55 -4.02 -16.74
CA VAL A 188 -0.05 -5.24 -16.19
C VAL A 188 1.05 -6.24 -15.81
N VAL A 189 1.15 -6.58 -14.54
CA VAL A 189 2.16 -7.50 -14.00
C VAL A 189 1.58 -8.47 -12.96
N LYS A 190 2.31 -9.54 -12.63
CA LYS A 190 2.01 -10.38 -11.45
C LYS A 190 2.70 -9.78 -10.23
N PRO A 191 1.99 -9.35 -9.16
CA PRO A 191 2.65 -8.80 -7.98
C PRO A 191 3.48 -9.88 -7.25
N PRO A 192 4.65 -9.52 -6.70
CA PRO A 192 5.53 -10.50 -6.07
C PRO A 192 4.92 -11.04 -4.77
N GLY A 193 4.89 -12.36 -4.64
CA GLY A 193 4.39 -13.06 -3.45
C GLY A 193 2.88 -12.94 -3.21
N ILE A 194 2.09 -12.47 -4.19
CA ILE A 194 0.63 -12.32 -4.07
C ILE A 194 -0.08 -13.63 -3.70
N GLU A 195 0.43 -14.76 -4.16
CA GLU A 195 -0.12 -16.11 -3.89
C GLU A 195 -0.12 -16.46 -2.39
N ARG A 196 0.68 -15.75 -1.57
CA ARG A 196 0.70 -15.93 -0.12
C ARG A 196 -0.46 -15.25 0.59
N VAL A 197 -1.18 -14.35 -0.11
CA VAL A 197 -2.23 -13.51 0.46
C VAL A 197 -3.57 -13.73 -0.25
N VAL A 198 -3.55 -14.00 -1.55
CA VAL A 198 -4.74 -14.21 -2.38
C VAL A 198 -4.68 -15.58 -3.04
N SER A 199 -5.81 -16.28 -3.07
CA SER A 199 -5.90 -17.61 -3.68
C SER A 199 -5.67 -17.58 -5.19
N SER A 200 -5.03 -18.64 -5.71
CA SER A 200 -4.73 -18.78 -7.14
C SER A 200 -5.98 -18.77 -8.04
N ALA A 201 -7.13 -19.21 -7.54
CA ALA A 201 -8.40 -19.12 -8.25
C ALA A 201 -8.77 -17.67 -8.57
N SER A 202 -8.68 -16.77 -7.57
CA SER A 202 -8.98 -15.34 -7.73
C SER A 202 -7.98 -14.64 -8.66
N LEU A 203 -6.76 -15.16 -8.76
CA LEU A 203 -5.68 -14.61 -9.59
C LEU A 203 -5.78 -14.98 -11.08
N LYS A 204 -6.57 -16.01 -11.46
CA LYS A 204 -6.73 -16.40 -12.89
C LYS A 204 -7.67 -15.47 -13.65
N GLU A 205 -8.69 -14.97 -12.97
CA GLU A 205 -9.75 -14.15 -13.57
C GLU A 205 -9.37 -12.68 -13.69
N ARG A 206 -8.35 -12.23 -12.96
CA ARG A 206 -7.96 -10.82 -12.86
C ARG A 206 -6.47 -10.65 -13.09
N ASN A 207 -6.09 -9.49 -13.59
CA ASN A 207 -4.69 -9.07 -13.65
C ASN A 207 -4.47 -7.82 -12.77
N TRP A 208 -3.21 -7.45 -12.56
CA TRP A 208 -2.83 -6.38 -11.65
C TRP A 208 -2.05 -5.30 -12.37
N LEU A 209 -2.39 -4.04 -12.11
CA LEU A 209 -1.68 -2.88 -12.62
C LEU A 209 -0.66 -2.43 -11.57
N LYS A 210 0.62 -2.33 -11.92
CA LYS A 210 1.63 -1.74 -11.03
C LYS A 210 1.48 -0.22 -11.01
N LEU A 211 1.34 0.34 -9.82
CA LEU A 211 1.22 1.78 -9.61
C LEU A 211 2.58 2.41 -9.28
N MET A 212 2.64 3.75 -9.27
CA MET A 212 3.83 4.49 -8.87
C MET A 212 4.20 4.15 -7.41
N PRO A 213 5.46 3.78 -7.11
CA PRO A 213 5.90 3.52 -5.75
C PRO A 213 5.81 4.78 -4.89
N VAL A 214 5.62 4.57 -3.58
CA VAL A 214 5.81 5.61 -2.57
C VAL A 214 7.16 5.38 -1.92
N ILE A 215 8.01 6.40 -1.91
CA ILE A 215 9.36 6.34 -1.34
C ILE A 215 9.44 7.41 -0.26
N ARG A 216 9.83 7.00 0.95
CA ARG A 216 10.09 7.89 2.07
C ARG A 216 11.53 7.71 2.54
N GLU A 217 12.26 8.80 2.68
CA GLU A 217 13.56 8.77 3.35
C GLU A 217 13.33 8.78 4.86
N ARG A 218 14.01 7.88 5.56
CA ARG A 218 13.88 7.59 6.99
C ARG A 218 15.31 7.44 7.54
N GLY A 219 15.94 8.56 7.88
CA GLY A 219 17.36 8.63 8.27
C GLY A 219 18.29 8.00 7.24
N ASN A 220 19.01 6.92 7.59
CA ASN A 220 19.91 6.23 6.66
C ASN A 220 19.22 5.16 5.80
N ALA A 221 17.92 5.23 5.58
CA ALA A 221 17.16 4.24 4.82
C ALA A 221 16.05 4.87 3.97
N PHE A 222 15.68 4.18 2.90
CA PHE A 222 14.44 4.39 2.16
C PHE A 222 13.41 3.35 2.57
N GLU A 223 12.23 3.81 2.98
CA GLU A 223 11.03 2.99 3.06
C GLU A 223 10.29 3.06 1.73
N ILE A 224 10.16 1.91 1.08
CA ILE A 224 9.63 1.79 -0.28
C ILE A 224 8.37 0.95 -0.24
N THR A 225 7.26 1.52 -0.70
CA THR A 225 5.99 0.81 -0.89
C THR A 225 5.70 0.70 -2.39
N MET A 226 5.52 -0.52 -2.88
CA MET A 226 5.09 -0.81 -4.25
C MET A 226 3.60 -1.18 -4.26
N PRO A 227 2.72 -0.30 -4.77
CA PRO A 227 1.30 -0.58 -4.86
C PRO A 227 0.94 -1.27 -6.18
N PHE A 228 -0.05 -2.14 -6.12
CA PHE A 228 -0.63 -2.86 -7.24
C PHE A 228 -2.15 -2.79 -7.13
N LEU A 229 -2.83 -2.57 -8.26
CA LEU A 229 -4.28 -2.44 -8.33
C LEU A 229 -4.88 -3.62 -9.09
N MET A 230 -5.76 -4.36 -8.42
CA MET A 230 -6.49 -5.46 -9.04
C MET A 230 -7.50 -4.93 -10.06
N SER A 231 -7.54 -5.52 -11.24
CA SER A 231 -8.57 -5.23 -12.25
C SER A 231 -9.97 -5.64 -11.81
N GLY A 232 -10.98 -5.08 -12.48
CA GLY A 232 -12.31 -5.67 -12.54
C GLY A 232 -12.31 -7.02 -13.27
N LEU A 233 -13.48 -7.64 -13.43
CA LEU A 233 -13.60 -8.96 -14.10
C LEU A 233 -13.16 -8.94 -15.57
N ASN A 234 -13.23 -7.78 -16.23
CA ASN A 234 -12.82 -7.65 -17.63
C ASN A 234 -11.31 -7.44 -17.81
N LYS A 235 -10.53 -7.54 -16.73
CA LYS A 235 -9.08 -7.32 -16.71
C LYS A 235 -8.69 -5.88 -17.14
N TRP A 236 -7.49 -5.46 -16.80
CA TRP A 236 -6.85 -4.31 -17.42
C TRP A 236 -6.46 -4.69 -18.85
N ASN A 237 -6.77 -3.82 -19.83
CA ASN A 237 -6.36 -4.06 -21.22
C ASN A 237 -4.84 -3.88 -21.34
N PRO A 238 -4.05 -4.94 -21.64
CA PRO A 238 -2.61 -4.81 -21.74
C PRO A 238 -2.19 -3.87 -22.88
N ASP A 239 -2.99 -3.69 -23.93
CA ASP A 239 -2.66 -2.75 -25.01
C ASP A 239 -2.69 -1.29 -24.58
N VAL A 240 -3.54 -0.97 -23.59
CA VAL A 240 -3.63 0.36 -22.97
C VAL A 240 -2.56 0.54 -21.91
N TYR A 241 -2.33 -0.50 -21.10
CA TYR A 241 -1.37 -0.52 -20.00
C TYR A 241 -0.08 -1.25 -20.40
N LYS A 242 0.50 -0.80 -21.53
CA LYS A 242 1.85 -1.15 -21.98
C LYS A 242 2.81 -0.04 -21.56
N ALA A 243 4.08 -0.40 -21.34
CA ALA A 243 5.12 0.58 -21.09
C ALA A 243 5.06 1.66 -22.18
N VAL A 244 5.00 2.93 -21.80
CA VAL A 244 5.35 4.00 -22.74
C VAL A 244 6.85 3.84 -22.97
N THR A 245 7.21 3.18 -24.07
CA THR A 245 8.58 2.84 -24.51
C THR A 245 9.42 4.08 -24.90
N GLY A 246 9.23 5.21 -24.22
CA GLY A 246 9.98 6.45 -24.41
C GLY A 246 11.18 6.62 -23.48
N ALA A 247 11.32 5.79 -22.43
CA ALA A 247 12.52 5.75 -21.60
C ALA A 247 13.41 4.59 -22.08
N GLY A 248 14.64 4.91 -22.45
CA GLY A 248 15.61 4.00 -23.08
C GLY A 248 15.59 2.57 -22.54
N SER A 249 15.63 1.63 -23.48
CA SER A 249 15.62 0.18 -23.26
C SER A 249 16.38 -0.22 -21.98
N PRO A 250 15.71 -0.84 -20.99
CA PRO A 250 16.43 -1.48 -19.92
C PRO A 250 17.25 -2.64 -20.51
N GLU A 251 18.52 -2.68 -20.14
CA GLU A 251 19.40 -3.85 -20.18
C GLU A 251 18.70 -5.19 -19.82
N PRO A 252 19.28 -6.34 -20.20
CA PRO A 252 18.60 -7.64 -20.26
C PRO A 252 17.75 -8.00 -19.03
N SER A 253 16.56 -8.52 -19.34
CA SER A 253 15.44 -8.93 -18.47
C SER A 253 15.66 -8.70 -16.97
N ALA A 254 15.34 -7.46 -16.55
CA ALA A 254 15.23 -7.13 -15.14
C ALA A 254 14.34 -8.13 -14.37
N SER A 255 13.41 -8.86 -15.00
CA SER A 255 12.62 -9.91 -14.34
C SER A 255 13.43 -11.06 -13.75
N ASP A 256 14.55 -11.45 -14.38
CA ASP A 256 15.34 -12.62 -13.96
C ASP A 256 16.43 -12.22 -12.95
N LYS A 257 16.77 -10.92 -12.92
CA LYS A 257 17.60 -10.29 -11.86
C LYS A 257 16.77 -9.80 -10.68
N ILE A 258 15.53 -9.38 -10.89
CA ILE A 258 14.43 -9.49 -9.91
C ILE A 258 14.27 -11.01 -9.62
N GLU A 259 13.50 -11.57 -8.71
CA GLU A 259 13.61 -13.02 -8.34
C GLU A 259 15.00 -13.45 -7.77
N ALA A 260 16.09 -13.46 -8.54
CA ALA A 260 17.46 -13.76 -8.08
C ALA A 260 17.99 -12.73 -7.05
N ALA A 261 17.83 -11.42 -7.28
CA ALA A 261 18.19 -10.39 -6.30
C ALA A 261 17.21 -10.32 -5.12
N TRP A 262 16.07 -11.01 -5.21
CA TRP A 262 15.03 -10.96 -4.18
C TRP A 262 15.20 -12.01 -3.11
N GLY A 263 16.13 -12.96 -3.27
CA GLY A 263 16.48 -13.93 -2.24
C GLY A 263 15.26 -14.63 -1.63
N TRP A 264 14.20 -14.85 -2.41
CA TRP A 264 13.01 -15.51 -1.92
C TRP A 264 13.36 -16.97 -1.66
N PRO A 265 13.15 -17.51 -0.45
CA PRO A 265 13.07 -18.95 -0.31
C PRO A 265 11.86 -19.40 -1.15
N THR A 266 12.15 -20.21 -2.17
CA THR A 266 11.14 -21.01 -2.88
C THR A 266 10.39 -21.88 -1.90
#